data_AF-A0A928A078-F1
#
_entry.id   AF-A0A928A078-F1
#
_cell.length_a   1.000
_cell.length_b   1.000
_cell.length_c   1.000
_cell.angle_alpha   90.00
_cell.angle_beta   90.00
_cell.angle_gamma   90.00
#
_symmetry.space_group_name_H-M   'P 1'
#
loop_
_entity.id
_entity.type
_entity.pdbx_description
1 polymer ?
#
loop_
_entity_poly.entity_id
_entity_poly.type
_entity_poly.pdbx_seq_one_letter_code
_entity_poly.pdbx_strand_id
1 'polypeptide(L)'
;MSILNVKVVRNSSLNPVVIIDGKEIISKKNKYGNYETIIETDKEELDIEIFNIHELEGRFWFLWAILFFIISFFGILGCRYDKECKKIEFKGRIKLNQENNLKISFNVFKLGEKAISFEGDCDVEDNDSNCYYVDDVLKNRIKLYRIIKIFMWILLLVSIVLIITNGGENNEVSN
;
A
#
# COMPACT_ATOMS: atom_id res chain seq x y z
N MET A 1 -33.64 5.87 -6.76
CA MET A 1 -32.48 5.41 -7.52
C MET A 1 -31.63 6.58 -7.97
N SER A 2 -30.57 6.82 -7.23
CA SER A 2 -29.54 7.81 -7.50
C SER A 2 -28.28 7.11 -8.00
N ILE A 3 -27.56 7.74 -8.93
CA ILE A 3 -26.37 7.18 -9.56
C ILE A 3 -25.18 8.03 -9.14
N LEU A 4 -24.22 7.47 -8.40
CA LEU A 4 -22.97 8.13 -8.02
C LEU A 4 -21.84 7.71 -8.97
N ASN A 5 -21.28 8.68 -9.69
CA ASN A 5 -20.09 8.50 -10.52
C ASN A 5 -18.86 8.85 -9.68
N VAL A 6 -18.02 7.86 -9.37
CA VAL A 6 -16.79 8.07 -8.60
C VAL A 6 -15.58 7.94 -9.49
N LYS A 7 -14.72 8.96 -9.45
CA LYS A 7 -13.43 9.01 -10.14
C LYS A 7 -12.31 9.15 -9.15
N VAL A 8 -11.48 8.12 -9.03
CA VAL A 8 -10.28 8.14 -8.18
C VAL A 8 -9.05 8.39 -9.04
N VAL A 9 -8.40 9.53 -8.81
CA VAL A 9 -7.13 9.88 -9.46
C VAL A 9 -6.02 9.14 -8.75
N ARG A 10 -5.35 8.21 -9.44
CA ARG A 10 -4.37 7.34 -8.79
C ARG A 10 -3.15 8.13 -8.32
N ASN A 11 -2.79 7.96 -7.05
CA ASN A 11 -1.43 8.18 -6.57
C ASN A 11 -0.73 6.83 -6.42
N SER A 12 0.20 6.52 -7.33
CA SER A 12 0.91 5.23 -7.39
C SER A 12 1.77 4.94 -6.17
N SER A 13 2.14 5.97 -5.39
CA SER A 13 2.94 5.80 -4.18
C SER A 13 2.12 5.32 -2.97
N LEU A 14 0.80 5.59 -2.96
CA LEU A 14 -0.05 5.33 -1.80
C LEU A 14 -0.84 4.03 -1.87
N ASN A 15 -1.18 3.57 -3.08
CA ASN A 15 -2.05 2.41 -3.31
C ASN A 15 -3.28 2.39 -2.36
N PRO A 16 -4.14 3.42 -2.43
CA PRO A 16 -5.28 3.55 -1.53
C PRO A 16 -6.37 2.54 -1.86
N VAL A 17 -6.97 1.98 -0.83
CA VAL A 17 -8.23 1.23 -0.84
C VAL A 17 -9.36 2.23 -0.60
N VAL A 18 -10.36 2.21 -1.47
CA VAL A 18 -11.57 3.05 -1.35
C VAL A 18 -12.76 2.12 -1.19
N ILE A 19 -13.49 2.30 -0.10
CA ILE A 19 -14.70 1.56 0.24
C ILE A 19 -15.85 2.57 0.28
N ILE A 20 -16.95 2.26 -0.40
CA ILE A 20 -18.21 2.98 -0.27
C ILE A 20 -19.29 2.02 0.16
N ASP A 21 -20.02 2.35 1.24
CA ASP A 21 -21.09 1.52 1.81
C ASP A 21 -20.65 0.06 2.10
N GLY A 22 -19.42 -0.08 2.60
CA GLY A 22 -18.81 -1.39 2.90
C GLY A 22 -18.37 -2.20 1.67
N LYS A 23 -18.48 -1.65 0.45
CA LYS A 23 -18.02 -2.29 -0.78
C LYS A 23 -16.75 -1.63 -1.30
N GLU A 24 -15.71 -2.43 -1.48
CA GLU A 24 -14.46 -1.97 -2.10
C GLU A 24 -14.70 -1.63 -3.58
N ILE A 25 -14.24 -0.46 -3.99
CA ILE A 25 -14.36 0.02 -5.36
C ILE A 25 -13.19 -0.53 -6.18
N ILE A 26 -13.31 -1.79 -6.60
CA ILE A 26 -12.34 -2.41 -7.51
C ILE A 26 -12.67 -1.98 -8.93
N SER A 27 -12.02 -0.92 -9.40
CA SER A 27 -12.41 -0.23 -10.65
C SER A 27 -11.48 -0.53 -11.81
N LYS A 28 -12.02 -0.39 -13.03
CA LYS A 28 -11.29 -0.59 -14.30
C LYS A 28 -10.43 0.63 -14.58
N LYS A 29 -9.12 0.41 -14.72
CA LYS A 29 -8.17 1.48 -15.07
C LYS A 29 -8.49 2.06 -16.44
N ASN A 30 -8.74 3.35 -16.53
CA ASN A 30 -8.93 4.03 -17.81
C ASN A 30 -7.58 4.32 -18.50
N LYS A 31 -7.62 4.81 -19.75
CA LYS A 31 -6.41 5.10 -20.55
C LYS A 31 -5.45 6.12 -19.89
N TYR A 32 -5.96 6.93 -18.97
CA TYR A 32 -5.21 7.94 -18.23
C TYR A 32 -4.73 7.45 -16.85
N GLY A 33 -4.98 6.18 -16.53
CA GLY A 33 -4.58 5.58 -15.26
C GLY A 33 -5.47 5.92 -14.06
N ASN A 34 -6.60 6.58 -14.29
CA ASN A 34 -7.61 6.83 -13.27
C ASN A 34 -8.55 5.64 -13.14
N TYR A 35 -9.19 5.56 -12.00
CA TYR A 35 -10.18 4.55 -11.66
C TYR A 35 -11.56 5.20 -11.67
N GLU A 36 -12.48 4.63 -12.44
CA GLU A 36 -13.84 5.14 -12.58
C GLU A 36 -14.82 4.02 -12.23
N THR A 37 -15.82 4.33 -11.41
CA THR A 37 -16.92 3.42 -11.06
C THR A 37 -18.23 4.18 -11.03
N ILE A 38 -19.32 3.43 -11.22
CA ILE A 38 -20.69 3.90 -11.05
C ILE A 38 -21.31 3.08 -9.93
N ILE A 39 -21.92 3.76 -8.96
CA ILE A 39 -22.60 3.13 -7.82
C ILE A 39 -24.05 3.56 -7.88
N GLU A 40 -24.94 2.58 -8.04
CA GLU A 40 -26.38 2.77 -7.97
C GLU A 40 -26.85 2.52 -6.53
N THR A 41 -27.59 3.47 -5.97
CA THR A 41 -28.11 3.38 -4.60
C THR A 41 -29.47 4.05 -4.48
N ASP A 42 -30.25 3.60 -3.51
CA ASP A 42 -31.51 4.24 -3.10
C ASP A 42 -31.35 5.08 -1.82
N LYS A 43 -30.15 5.11 -1.24
CA LYS A 43 -29.84 5.95 -0.07
C LYS A 43 -29.49 7.37 -0.50
N GLU A 44 -29.85 8.34 0.36
CA GLU A 44 -29.49 9.76 0.19
C GLU A 44 -28.07 10.05 0.69
N GLU A 45 -27.57 9.23 1.62
CA GLU A 45 -26.22 9.32 2.18
C GLU A 45 -25.48 7.99 2.01
N LEU A 46 -24.18 8.07 1.71
CA LEU A 46 -23.28 6.93 1.57
C LEU A 46 -22.06 7.09 2.48
N ASP A 47 -21.64 6.01 3.12
CA ASP A 47 -20.41 5.99 3.90
C ASP A 47 -19.20 5.81 2.97
N ILE A 48 -18.13 6.56 3.19
CA ILE A 48 -16.86 6.41 2.48
C ILE A 48 -15.72 6.17 3.44
N GLU A 49 -14.93 5.15 3.17
CA GLU A 49 -13.68 4.85 3.86
C GLU A 49 -12.54 4.81 2.86
N ILE A 50 -11.49 5.57 3.11
CA ILE A 50 -10.28 5.56 2.29
C ILE A 50 -9.09 5.32 3.19
N PHE A 51 -8.36 4.25 2.95
CA PHE A 51 -7.16 3.93 3.70
C PHE A 51 -6.13 3.27 2.80
N ASN A 52 -4.90 3.13 3.27
CA ASN A 52 -3.90 2.33 2.59
C ASN A 52 -3.34 1.25 3.51
N ILE A 53 -2.93 0.14 2.91
CA ILE A 53 -2.36 -1.01 3.61
C ILE A 53 -0.89 -1.14 3.22
N HIS A 54 0.00 -1.22 4.19
CA HIS A 54 1.38 -1.64 3.95
C HIS A 54 1.55 -3.14 4.20
N GLU A 55 2.31 -3.80 3.33
CA GLU A 55 2.60 -5.24 3.42
C GLU A 55 3.26 -5.63 4.76
N LEU A 56 4.02 -4.70 5.36
CA LEU A 56 4.71 -4.91 6.63
C LEU A 56 3.82 -4.76 7.85
N GLU A 57 2.54 -4.41 7.69
CA GLU A 57 1.57 -4.34 8.79
C GLU A 57 1.10 -5.73 9.24
N GLY A 58 1.14 -6.73 8.33
CA GLY A 58 0.67 -8.08 8.61
C GLY A 58 1.43 -8.77 9.75
N ARG A 59 0.73 -9.59 10.54
CA ARG A 59 1.33 -10.34 11.67
C ARG A 59 2.54 -11.20 11.27
N PHE A 60 2.49 -11.77 10.06
CA PHE A 60 3.52 -12.66 9.53
C PHE A 60 4.52 -11.95 8.60
N TRP A 61 4.62 -10.61 8.67
CA TRP A 61 5.47 -9.82 7.78
C TRP A 61 6.93 -10.33 7.72
N PHE A 62 7.46 -10.83 8.84
CA PHE A 62 8.83 -11.34 8.91
C PHE A 62 9.02 -12.65 8.12
N LEU A 63 8.01 -13.54 8.10
CA LEU A 63 8.05 -14.77 7.31
C LEU A 63 8.01 -14.44 5.82
N TRP A 64 7.12 -13.51 5.44
CA TRP A 64 7.03 -13.02 4.07
C TRP A 64 8.34 -12.36 3.62
N ALA A 65 8.98 -11.59 4.50
CA ALA A 65 10.28 -10.99 4.22
C ALA A 65 11.38 -12.02 3.90
N ILE A 66 11.45 -13.13 4.65
CA ILE A 66 12.40 -14.22 4.41
C ILE A 66 12.06 -14.94 3.09
N LEU A 67 10.79 -15.26 2.88
CA LEU A 67 10.33 -15.94 1.66
C LEU A 67 10.64 -15.11 0.41
N PHE A 68 10.31 -13.81 0.43
CA PHE A 68 10.63 -12.91 -0.67
C PHE A 68 12.12 -12.74 -0.88
N PHE A 69 12.94 -12.78 0.17
CA PHE A 69 14.39 -12.76 0.00
C PHE A 69 14.87 -13.96 -0.83
N ILE A 70 14.39 -15.17 -0.50
CA ILE A 70 14.76 -16.40 -1.22
C ILE A 70 14.26 -16.36 -2.66
N ILE A 71 12.98 -16.04 -2.87
CA ILE A 71 12.34 -16.05 -4.19
C ILE A 71 12.88 -14.94 -5.10
N SER A 72 13.16 -13.76 -4.56
CA SER A 72 13.63 -12.60 -5.33
C SER A 72 15.13 -12.64 -5.65
N PHE A 73 15.72 -13.83 -5.79
CA PHE A 73 17.17 -14.04 -5.98
C PHE A 73 17.99 -13.27 -4.94
N PHE A 74 17.86 -13.64 -3.66
CA PHE A 74 18.53 -12.99 -2.53
C PHE A 74 18.12 -11.51 -2.37
N GLY A 75 16.86 -11.21 -2.72
CA GLY A 75 16.29 -9.87 -2.61
C GLY A 75 16.82 -8.86 -3.63
N ILE A 76 17.47 -9.28 -4.73
CA ILE A 76 17.84 -8.41 -5.85
C ILE A 76 16.58 -7.92 -6.58
N LEU A 77 15.58 -8.79 -6.74
CA LEU A 77 14.27 -8.50 -7.35
C LEU A 77 13.19 -8.12 -6.32
N GLY A 78 13.57 -7.87 -5.07
CA GLY A 78 12.60 -7.68 -3.98
C GLY A 78 11.78 -6.40 -4.13
N CYS A 79 10.55 -6.42 -3.61
CA CYS A 79 9.71 -5.22 -3.52
C CYS A 79 10.46 -4.07 -2.83
N ARG A 80 10.43 -2.89 -3.47
CA ARG A 80 10.94 -1.66 -2.87
C ARG A 80 9.85 -1.09 -1.97
N TYR A 81 9.98 -1.31 -0.66
CA TYR A 81 9.08 -0.71 0.32
C TYR A 81 9.19 0.81 0.33
N ASP A 82 8.03 1.47 0.41
CA ASP A 82 7.96 2.93 0.54
C ASP A 82 8.66 3.37 1.84
N LYS A 83 9.68 4.22 1.71
CA LYS A 83 10.49 4.67 2.84
C LYS A 83 9.74 5.65 3.73
N GLU A 84 8.73 6.31 3.19
CA GLU A 84 8.03 7.41 3.84
C GLU A 84 6.91 6.94 4.78
N CYS A 85 6.60 5.62 4.81
CA CYS A 85 5.65 5.00 5.75
C CYS A 85 4.31 5.74 5.85
N LYS A 86 3.86 6.29 4.72
CA LYS A 86 2.71 7.18 4.65
C LYS A 86 1.46 6.38 4.96
N LYS A 87 0.65 6.85 5.88
CA LYS A 87 -0.70 6.34 6.08
C LYS A 87 -1.74 7.43 5.86
N ILE A 88 -2.86 6.99 5.32
CA ILE A 88 -4.12 7.72 5.25
C ILE A 88 -5.17 6.82 5.88
N GLU A 89 -6.01 7.42 6.70
CA GLU A 89 -7.24 6.79 7.17
C GLU A 89 -8.31 7.87 7.21
N PHE A 90 -9.20 7.83 6.24
CA PHE A 90 -10.31 8.76 6.11
C PHE A 90 -11.62 8.00 6.24
N LYS A 91 -12.51 8.53 7.07
CA LYS A 91 -13.90 8.07 7.16
C LYS A 91 -14.81 9.30 7.08
N GLY A 92 -15.76 9.26 6.17
CA GLY A 92 -16.67 10.36 5.94
C GLY A 92 -18.01 9.89 5.38
N ARG A 93 -18.91 10.83 5.18
CA ARG A 93 -20.20 10.61 4.53
C ARG A 93 -20.33 11.49 3.30
N ILE A 94 -20.90 10.91 2.25
CA ILE A 94 -21.21 11.57 0.99
C ILE A 94 -22.73 11.77 0.96
N LYS A 95 -23.18 13.02 0.83
CA LYS A 95 -24.58 13.35 0.57
C LYS A 95 -24.80 13.46 -0.93
N LEU A 96 -25.79 12.72 -1.42
CA LEU A 96 -26.14 12.71 -2.85
C LEU A 96 -27.04 13.90 -3.18
N ASN A 97 -26.69 14.58 -4.26
CA ASN A 97 -27.40 15.73 -4.83
C ASN A 97 -27.99 15.36 -6.21
N GLN A 98 -28.43 16.36 -6.99
CA GLN A 98 -29.04 16.15 -8.31
C GLN A 98 -28.04 15.62 -9.36
N GLU A 99 -26.81 16.14 -9.34
CA GLU A 99 -25.68 15.60 -10.09
C GLU A 99 -24.70 14.97 -9.09
N ASN A 100 -24.35 13.71 -9.30
CA ASN A 100 -23.59 12.93 -8.34
C ASN A 100 -22.26 12.50 -8.94
N ASN A 101 -21.41 13.50 -9.21
CA ASN A 101 -20.05 13.28 -9.68
C ASN A 101 -19.09 13.57 -8.53
N LEU A 102 -18.34 12.54 -8.12
CA LEU A 102 -17.33 12.66 -7.07
C LEU A 102 -15.95 12.30 -7.63
N LYS A 103 -15.04 13.26 -7.61
CA LYS A 103 -13.62 13.07 -7.93
C LYS A 103 -12.80 13.10 -6.65
N ILE A 104 -12.05 12.04 -6.44
CA ILE A 104 -11.16 11.84 -5.29
C ILE A 104 -9.73 12.00 -5.81
N SER A 105 -9.02 13.01 -5.30
CA SER A 105 -7.60 13.24 -5.62
C SER A 105 -6.75 13.18 -4.35
N PHE A 106 -5.53 12.66 -4.47
CA PHE A 106 -4.58 12.57 -3.36
C PHE A 106 -3.56 13.67 -3.47
N ASN A 107 -3.46 14.48 -2.41
CA ASN A 107 -2.53 15.60 -2.36
C ASN A 107 -1.08 15.10 -2.20
N VAL A 108 -0.12 16.00 -2.48
CA VAL A 108 1.30 15.75 -2.21
C VAL A 108 1.49 15.49 -0.71
N PHE A 109 2.25 14.46 -0.39
CA PHE A 109 2.50 14.08 0.99
C PHE A 109 3.19 15.21 1.76
N LYS A 110 2.52 15.67 2.81
CA LYS A 110 3.07 16.53 3.85
C LYS A 110 2.43 16.15 5.18
N LEU A 111 3.27 15.98 6.19
CA LEU A 111 2.84 15.52 7.51
C LEU A 111 1.84 16.51 8.13
N GLY A 112 0.66 16.01 8.53
CA GLY A 112 -0.38 16.83 9.15
C GLY A 112 -1.15 17.74 8.19
N GLU A 113 -0.88 17.70 6.88
CA GLU A 113 -1.72 18.36 5.88
C GLU A 113 -2.78 17.41 5.31
N LYS A 114 -3.79 18.00 4.65
CA LYS A 114 -4.91 17.28 4.04
C LYS A 114 -4.43 16.24 3.04
N ALA A 115 -4.84 14.99 3.25
CA ALA A 115 -4.38 13.88 2.41
C ALA A 115 -5.21 13.73 1.12
N ILE A 116 -6.51 13.95 1.23
CA ILE A 116 -7.50 13.73 0.18
C ILE A 116 -8.21 15.04 -0.12
N SER A 117 -8.38 15.34 -1.40
CA SER A 117 -9.25 16.41 -1.86
C SER A 117 -10.43 15.79 -2.59
N PHE A 118 -11.63 16.23 -2.21
CA PHE A 118 -12.87 15.88 -2.87
C PHE A 118 -13.27 17.04 -3.79
N GLU A 119 -13.43 16.74 -5.07
CA GLU A 119 -13.93 17.68 -6.08
C GLU A 119 -15.21 17.09 -6.66
N GLY A 120 -16.30 17.84 -6.69
CA GLY A 120 -17.55 17.32 -7.23
C GLY A 120 -18.78 18.10 -6.78
N ASP A 121 -19.93 17.60 -7.20
CA ASP A 121 -21.25 18.18 -6.93
C ASP A 121 -21.90 17.56 -5.68
N CYS A 122 -21.21 16.60 -5.06
CA CYS A 122 -21.62 15.94 -3.81
C CYS A 122 -20.99 16.61 -2.60
N ASP A 123 -21.77 16.80 -1.53
CA ASP A 123 -21.25 17.28 -0.26
C ASP A 123 -20.60 16.11 0.49
N VAL A 124 -19.29 16.20 0.70
CA VAL A 124 -18.53 15.23 1.50
C VAL A 124 -18.21 15.86 2.85
N GLU A 125 -18.61 15.19 3.94
CA GLU A 125 -18.20 15.59 5.30
C GLU A 125 -16.69 15.36 5.44
N ASP A 126 -15.91 16.43 5.29
CA ASP A 126 -14.46 16.43 5.49
C ASP A 126 -14.16 16.50 6.99
N ASN A 127 -13.70 15.38 7.54
CA ASN A 127 -13.37 15.24 8.96
C ASN A 127 -11.88 15.47 9.23
N ASP A 128 -11.53 15.81 10.47
CA ASP A 128 -10.14 15.98 10.93
C ASP A 128 -9.24 14.75 10.70
N SER A 129 -9.84 13.58 10.47
CA SER A 129 -9.15 12.35 10.06
C SER A 129 -8.49 12.42 8.68
N ASN A 130 -8.85 13.40 7.85
CA ASN A 130 -8.30 13.59 6.51
C ASN A 130 -6.87 14.18 6.54
N CYS A 131 -5.95 13.54 7.25
CA CYS A 131 -4.57 14.00 7.36
C CYS A 131 -3.60 12.87 7.05
N TYR A 132 -2.47 13.21 6.44
CA TYR A 132 -1.35 12.29 6.34
C TYR A 132 -0.70 12.11 7.71
N TYR A 133 -0.56 10.86 8.12
CA TYR A 133 0.22 10.49 9.29
C TYR A 133 1.31 9.48 8.92
N VAL A 134 2.31 9.39 9.80
CA VAL A 134 3.41 8.43 9.67
C VAL A 134 3.26 7.40 10.76
N ASP A 135 3.21 6.14 10.37
CA ASP A 135 3.13 5.02 11.30
C ASP A 135 4.56 4.68 11.79
N ASP A 136 4.86 5.03 13.05
CA ASP A 136 6.15 4.75 13.67
C ASP A 136 6.43 3.25 13.84
N VAL A 137 5.39 2.43 14.01
CA VAL A 137 5.53 0.97 14.09
C VAL A 137 6.00 0.45 12.73
N LEU A 138 5.37 0.91 11.65
CA LEU A 138 5.75 0.56 10.29
C LEU A 138 7.20 0.99 9.99
N LYS A 139 7.57 2.21 10.38
CA LYS A 139 8.94 2.74 10.24
C LYS A 139 9.98 1.85 10.92
N ASN A 140 9.67 1.36 12.12
CA ASN A 140 10.54 0.44 12.84
C ASN A 140 10.61 -0.93 12.17
N ARG A 141 9.50 -1.45 11.63
CA ARG A 141 9.48 -2.71 10.86
C ARG A 141 10.29 -2.61 9.57
N ILE A 142 10.25 -1.48 8.84
CA ILE A 142 11.09 -1.26 7.66
C ILE A 142 12.58 -1.27 8.03
N LYS A 143 12.96 -0.62 9.14
CA LYS A 143 14.34 -0.66 9.64
C LYS A 143 14.76 -2.10 9.96
N LEU A 144 13.91 -2.85 10.67
CA LEU A 144 14.18 -4.22 11.04
C LEU A 144 14.29 -5.13 9.80
N TYR A 145 13.42 -4.96 8.81
CA TYR A 145 13.51 -5.66 7.53
C TYR A 145 14.87 -5.45 6.83
N ARG A 146 15.39 -4.22 6.82
CA ARG A 146 16.72 -3.94 6.25
C ARG A 146 17.83 -4.68 6.99
N ILE A 147 17.76 -4.72 8.33
CA ILE A 147 18.74 -5.44 9.16
C ILE A 147 18.67 -6.94 8.87
N ILE A 148 17.47 -7.53 8.85
CA ILE A 148 17.26 -8.95 8.53
C ILE A 148 17.82 -9.27 7.15
N LYS A 149 17.58 -8.40 6.15
CA LYS A 149 18.13 -8.58 4.80
C LYS A 149 19.65 -8.60 4.79
N ILE A 150 20.32 -7.69 5.50
CA ILE A 150 21.79 -7.69 5.63
C ILE A 150 22.28 -8.98 6.30
N PHE A 151 21.62 -9.42 7.37
CA PHE A 151 21.96 -10.67 8.04
C PHE A 151 21.82 -11.88 7.12
N MET A 152 20.76 -11.96 6.31
CA MET A 152 20.58 -13.03 5.32
C MET A 152 21.68 -13.04 4.26
N TRP A 153 22.17 -11.87 3.83
CA TRP A 153 23.34 -11.79 2.94
C TRP A 153 24.62 -12.31 3.59
N ILE A 154 24.87 -11.97 4.86
CA ILE A 154 26.04 -12.47 5.59
C ILE A 154 25.98 -13.99 5.73
N LEU A 155 24.82 -14.53 6.14
CA LEU A 155 24.60 -15.98 6.25
C LEU A 155 24.81 -16.69 4.90
N LEU A 156 24.34 -16.11 3.81
CA LEU A 156 24.54 -16.63 2.47
C LEU A 156 26.03 -16.70 2.11
N LEU A 157 26.79 -15.61 2.34
CA LEU A 157 28.23 -15.57 2.07
C LEU A 157 29.00 -16.61 2.89
N VAL A 158 28.71 -16.73 4.18
CA VAL A 158 29.33 -17.74 5.05
C VAL A 158 29.01 -19.16 4.55
N SER A 159 27.77 -19.41 4.17
CA SER A 159 27.35 -20.72 3.64
C SER A 159 28.11 -21.07 2.35
N ILE A 160 28.30 -20.10 1.46
CA ILE A 160 29.08 -20.30 0.22
C ILE A 160 30.55 -20.65 0.54
N VAL A 161 31.18 -19.94 1.47
CA VAL A 161 32.58 -20.20 1.88
C VAL A 161 32.74 -21.60 2.48
N LEU A 162 31.81 -22.01 3.34
CA LEU A 162 31.81 -23.36 3.94
C LEU A 162 31.64 -24.46 2.89
N ILE A 163 30.76 -24.26 1.90
CA ILE A 163 30.58 -25.23 0.81
C ILE A 163 31.84 -25.33 -0.05
N ILE A 164 32.52 -24.22 -0.35
CA ILE A 164 33.75 -24.22 -1.15
C ILE A 164 34.90 -24.90 -0.40
N THR A 165 35.07 -24.60 0.88
CA THR A 165 36.16 -25.18 1.71
C THR A 165 35.97 -26.69 1.93
N ASN A 166 34.77 -27.13 2.34
CA ASN A 166 34.48 -28.56 2.52
C ASN A 166 34.32 -29.31 1.18
N GLY A 167 33.93 -28.62 0.11
CA GLY A 167 33.88 -29.17 -1.24
C GLY A 167 35.28 -29.33 -1.87
N GLY A 168 36.25 -28.53 -1.44
CA GLY A 168 37.66 -28.66 -1.83
C GLY A 168 38.34 -29.87 -1.20
N GLU A 169 38.13 -30.11 0.10
CA GLU A 169 38.72 -31.25 0.82
C GLU A 169 38.29 -32.62 0.26
N ASN A 170 37.04 -32.75 -0.21
CA ASN A 170 36.56 -34.02 -0.78
C ASN A 170 37.11 -34.32 -2.18
N ASN A 171 37.67 -33.34 -2.89
CA ASN A 171 38.21 -33.53 -4.24
C ASN A 171 39.70 -33.90 -4.26
N GLU A 172 40.45 -33.72 -3.16
CA GLU A 172 41.88 -34.07 -3.10
C GLU A 172 42.15 -35.55 -2.75
N VAL A 173 41.16 -36.28 -2.23
CA VAL A 173 41.33 -37.70 -1.82
C VAL A 173 41.12 -38.68 -2.99
N SER A 174 40.88 -38.18 -4.21
CA SER A 174 40.50 -38.98 -5.39
C SER A 174 41.52 -38.96 -6.55
N ASN A 175 42.80 -38.61 -6.29
CA ASN A 175 43.87 -38.70 -7.30
C ASN A 175 44.99 -39.65 -6.85
#